data_AF-A0A349DIR6-F1
#
_entry.id   AF-A0A349DIR6-F1
#
_cell.length_a   1.000
_cell.length_b   1.000
_cell.length_c   1.000
_cell.angle_alpha   90.00
_cell.angle_beta   90.00
_cell.angle_gamma   90.00
#
_symmetry.space_group_name_H-M   'P 1'
#
loop_
_entity.id
_entity.type
_entity.pdbx_description
1 polymer ?
#
loop_
_entity_poly.entity_id
_entity_poly.type
_entity_poly.pdbx_seq_one_letter_code
_entity_poly.pdbx_strand_id
1 'polypeptide(L)'
;MITFMKTPNNLGVLVVLVLLASACQQKTPVKRSQEWLKSLRVATVPAKKASDLALVALKKDVKKQGNSREGLERVKRAEILKKRTNEVEAEIDKLKTLLMTDAGGGLDPQTKMPKDPQNTAKVEEVMKANTPKLIKALDDYVKFLSIKYKDLDLPRFAPLTKDMMYPKKMSFYEMFYGDATVIEALSSLTVHQLTVRRYEAEVLKKLGAGDLSVY
;
A
#
# COMPACT_ATOMS: atom_id res chain seq x y z
N MET A 1 -18.68 -6.12 -70.03
CA MET A 1 -18.67 -7.46 -69.43
C MET A 1 -17.80 -7.38 -68.19
N ILE A 2 -18.41 -7.39 -67.00
CA ILE A 2 -17.73 -7.26 -65.70
C ILE A 2 -17.43 -8.68 -65.22
N THR A 3 -16.15 -9.02 -65.03
CA THR A 3 -15.76 -10.32 -64.47
C THR A 3 -15.16 -10.10 -63.09
N PHE A 4 -15.89 -10.63 -62.11
CA PHE A 4 -15.67 -10.56 -60.67
C PHE A 4 -14.31 -11.15 -60.24
N MET A 5 -13.60 -10.42 -59.38
CA MET A 5 -12.48 -10.93 -58.57
C MET A 5 -12.95 -12.06 -57.65
N LYS A 6 -12.23 -13.19 -57.67
CA LYS A 6 -12.42 -14.32 -56.76
C LYS A 6 -11.36 -14.23 -55.66
N THR A 7 -11.73 -13.70 -54.50
CA THR A 7 -10.89 -13.69 -53.29
C THR A 7 -10.95 -15.07 -52.61
N PRO A 8 -9.83 -15.74 -52.31
CA PRO A 8 -9.84 -16.93 -51.49
C PRO A 8 -9.72 -16.58 -50.01
N ASN A 9 -10.65 -17.09 -49.20
CA ASN A 9 -10.50 -17.46 -47.79
C ASN A 9 -9.84 -16.46 -46.82
N ASN A 10 -10.39 -15.25 -46.71
CA ASN A 10 -10.02 -14.30 -45.64
C ASN A 10 -10.66 -14.63 -44.27
N LEU A 11 -11.66 -15.51 -44.22
CA LEU A 11 -12.39 -15.82 -42.98
C LEU A 11 -11.54 -16.65 -41.99
N GLY A 12 -10.78 -17.62 -42.48
CA GLY A 12 -9.91 -18.45 -41.64
C GLY A 12 -8.75 -17.67 -41.03
N VAL A 13 -8.16 -16.74 -41.79
CA VAL A 13 -7.08 -15.86 -41.32
C VAL A 13 -7.59 -14.87 -40.26
N LEU A 14 -8.79 -14.32 -40.44
CA LEU A 14 -9.43 -13.45 -39.44
C LEU A 14 -9.78 -14.19 -38.14
N VAL A 15 -10.29 -15.42 -38.21
CA VAL A 15 -10.60 -16.23 -37.02
C VAL A 15 -9.31 -16.62 -36.27
N VAL A 16 -8.25 -16.98 -36.98
CA VAL A 16 -6.93 -17.28 -36.38
C VAL A 16 -6.31 -16.03 -35.75
N LEU A 17 -6.42 -14.87 -36.38
CA LEU A 17 -5.95 -13.59 -35.82
C LEU A 17 -6.74 -13.16 -34.58
N VAL A 18 -8.06 -13.36 -34.55
CA VAL A 18 -8.89 -13.08 -33.37
C VAL A 18 -8.54 -14.01 -32.22
N LEU A 19 -8.35 -15.31 -32.48
CA LEU A 19 -7.95 -16.30 -31.47
C LEU A 19 -6.53 -16.03 -30.92
N LEU A 20 -5.58 -15.63 -31.78
CA LEU A 20 -4.23 -15.26 -31.37
C LEU A 20 -4.19 -13.92 -30.61
N ALA A 21 -5.03 -12.95 -30.99
CA ALA A 21 -5.14 -11.67 -30.27
C ALA A 21 -5.75 -11.85 -28.87
N SER A 22 -6.71 -12.78 -28.69
CA SER A 22 -7.23 -13.14 -27.37
C SER A 22 -6.19 -13.83 -26.47
N ALA A 23 -5.20 -14.51 -27.06
CA ALA A 23 -4.12 -15.18 -26.31
C ALA A 23 -3.02 -14.21 -25.83
N CYS A 24 -2.94 -12.99 -26.38
CA CYS A 24 -1.94 -11.98 -26.00
C CYS A 24 -2.36 -11.05 -24.87
N GLN A 25 -3.57 -11.17 -24.31
CA GLN A 25 -3.91 -10.53 -23.03
C GLN A 25 -3.39 -11.39 -21.87
N GLN A 26 -2.07 -11.49 -21.72
CA GLN A 26 -1.49 -12.18 -20.58
C GLN A 26 -1.73 -11.35 -19.31
N LYS A 27 -2.82 -11.68 -18.59
CA LYS A 27 -2.98 -11.34 -17.17
C LYS A 27 -1.69 -11.72 -16.45
N THR A 28 -1.18 -10.85 -15.58
CA THR A 28 0.04 -11.10 -14.82
C THR A 28 -0.03 -12.49 -14.18
N PRO A 29 0.98 -13.37 -14.33
CA PRO A 29 0.91 -14.70 -13.75
C PRO A 29 0.69 -14.60 -12.24
N VAL A 30 -0.38 -15.23 -11.74
CA VAL A 30 -0.80 -15.18 -10.33
C VAL A 30 0.37 -15.45 -9.39
N LYS A 31 1.23 -16.42 -9.72
CA LYS A 31 2.41 -16.75 -8.91
C LYS A 31 3.35 -15.55 -8.72
N ARG A 32 3.63 -14.77 -9.77
CA ARG A 32 4.55 -13.62 -9.67
C ARG A 32 3.97 -12.52 -8.78
N SER A 33 2.68 -12.22 -8.92
CA SER A 33 2.03 -11.20 -8.08
C SER A 33 1.94 -11.65 -6.62
N GLN A 34 1.73 -12.95 -6.37
CA GLN A 34 1.76 -13.52 -5.02
C GLN A 34 3.15 -13.41 -4.37
N GLU A 35 4.23 -13.74 -5.10
CA GLU A 35 5.60 -13.57 -4.58
C GLU A 35 5.92 -12.10 -4.28
N TRP A 36 5.49 -11.18 -5.14
CA TRP A 36 5.62 -9.74 -4.89
C TRP A 36 4.92 -9.32 -3.59
N LEU A 37 3.67 -9.73 -3.40
CA LEU A 37 2.93 -9.46 -2.17
C LEU A 37 3.63 -10.04 -0.94
N LYS A 38 4.21 -11.24 -1.03
CA LYS A 38 4.99 -11.83 0.06
C LYS A 38 6.21 -10.97 0.39
N SER A 39 6.98 -10.54 -0.60
CA SER A 39 8.14 -9.65 -0.39
C SER A 39 7.74 -8.33 0.29
N LEU A 40 6.65 -7.70 -0.16
CA LEU A 40 6.12 -6.49 0.46
C LEU A 40 5.72 -6.72 1.93
N ARG A 41 5.03 -7.82 2.23
CA ARG A 41 4.63 -8.19 3.60
C ARG A 41 5.83 -8.50 4.48
N VAL A 42 6.86 -9.13 3.95
CA VAL A 42 8.11 -9.37 4.70
C VAL A 42 8.77 -8.06 5.06
N ALA A 43 8.76 -7.06 4.17
CA ALA A 43 9.37 -5.75 4.42
C ALA A 43 8.67 -4.92 5.51
N THR A 44 7.39 -5.17 5.84
CA THR A 44 6.71 -4.41 6.91
C THR A 44 7.21 -4.78 8.31
N VAL A 45 7.66 -6.02 8.50
CA VAL A 45 8.16 -6.54 9.79
C VAL A 45 9.43 -5.80 10.26
N PRO A 46 10.53 -5.74 9.48
CA PRO A 46 11.72 -5.01 9.89
C PRO A 46 11.45 -3.51 10.03
N ALA A 47 10.64 -2.89 9.16
CA ALA A 47 10.28 -1.48 9.27
C ALA A 47 9.59 -1.15 10.61
N LYS A 48 8.63 -1.99 11.02
CA LYS A 48 7.98 -1.86 12.34
C LYS A 48 8.99 -2.07 13.48
N LYS A 49 9.79 -3.14 13.41
CA LYS A 49 10.76 -3.48 14.45
C LYS A 49 11.80 -2.38 14.64
N ALA A 50 12.35 -1.83 13.56
CA ALA A 50 13.31 -0.72 13.60
C ALA A 50 12.71 0.49 14.30
N SER A 51 11.48 0.87 13.93
CA SER A 51 10.74 1.97 14.55
C SER A 51 10.44 1.74 16.05
N ASP A 52 10.12 0.52 16.45
CA ASP A 52 9.92 0.17 17.87
C ASP A 52 11.23 0.27 18.67
N LEU A 53 12.33 -0.25 18.11
CA LEU A 53 13.67 -0.16 18.71
C LEU A 53 14.16 1.29 18.83
N ALA A 54 13.85 2.14 17.84
CA ALA A 54 14.16 3.57 17.85
C ALA A 54 13.56 4.28 19.08
N LEU A 55 12.28 4.03 19.36
CA LEU A 55 11.62 4.61 20.53
C LEU A 55 12.25 4.12 21.84
N VAL A 56 12.58 2.84 21.92
CA VAL A 56 13.27 2.27 23.09
C VAL A 56 14.63 2.92 23.29
N ALA A 57 15.40 3.09 22.21
CA ALA A 57 16.70 3.74 22.24
C ALA A 57 16.58 5.21 22.69
N LEU A 58 15.63 5.97 22.13
CA LEU A 58 15.35 7.35 22.52
C LEU A 58 15.02 7.45 24.02
N LYS A 59 14.13 6.59 24.53
CA LYS A 59 13.79 6.54 25.96
C LYS A 59 15.01 6.28 26.83
N LYS A 60 15.88 5.34 26.42
CA LYS A 60 17.10 5.00 27.15
C LYS A 60 18.09 6.16 27.16
N ASP A 61 18.27 6.83 26.03
CA ASP A 61 19.16 7.98 25.87
C ASP A 61 18.71 9.17 26.75
N VAL A 62 17.43 9.52 26.69
CA VAL A 62 16.83 10.58 27.53
C VAL A 62 16.98 10.26 29.02
N LYS A 63 16.80 8.99 29.42
CA LYS A 63 17.03 8.56 30.81
C LYS A 63 18.49 8.72 31.23
N LYS A 64 19.44 8.39 30.36
CA LYS A 64 20.88 8.57 30.62
C LYS A 64 21.27 10.05 30.73
N GLN A 65 20.61 10.92 29.98
CA GLN A 65 20.82 12.38 30.01
C GLN A 65 20.10 13.08 31.18
N GLY A 66 19.60 12.33 32.17
CA GLY A 66 18.99 12.89 33.37
C GLY A 66 17.53 13.32 33.21
N ASN A 67 16.82 12.84 32.18
CA ASN A 67 15.40 13.14 31.93
C ASN A 67 15.11 14.65 31.83
N SER A 68 15.89 15.38 31.05
CA SER A 68 15.59 16.78 30.76
C SER A 68 14.16 16.94 30.24
N ARG A 69 13.54 18.08 30.53
CA ARG A 69 12.18 18.40 30.09
C ARG A 69 12.04 18.26 28.57
N GLU A 70 13.04 18.72 27.83
CA GLU A 70 13.13 18.63 26.37
C GLU A 70 13.24 17.17 25.90
N GLY A 71 14.04 16.35 26.59
CA GLY A 71 14.16 14.91 26.31
C GLY A 71 12.85 14.16 26.53
N LEU A 72 12.16 14.43 27.64
CA LEU A 72 10.85 13.84 27.94
C LEU A 72 9.79 14.25 26.91
N GLU A 73 9.80 15.50 26.46
CA GLU A 73 8.89 15.95 25.40
C GLU A 73 9.17 15.23 24.08
N ARG A 74 10.44 15.01 23.70
CA ARG A 74 10.78 14.21 22.50
C ARG A 74 10.24 12.78 22.60
N VAL A 75 10.36 12.13 23.76
CA VAL A 75 9.79 10.79 24.00
C VAL A 75 8.27 10.80 23.84
N LYS A 76 7.58 11.73 24.49
CA LYS A 76 6.12 11.85 24.42
C LYS A 76 5.63 12.07 23.00
N ARG A 77 6.32 12.94 22.24
CA ARG A 77 6.04 13.17 20.82
C ARG A 77 6.22 11.88 20.01
N ALA A 78 7.32 11.16 20.21
CA ALA A 78 7.55 9.88 19.53
C ALA A 78 6.47 8.83 19.87
N GLU A 79 5.98 8.77 21.11
CA GLU A 79 4.87 7.88 21.48
C GLU A 79 3.55 8.25 20.78
N ILE A 80 3.24 9.54 20.71
CA ILE A 80 2.05 10.03 19.98
C ILE A 80 2.15 9.68 18.50
N LEU A 81 3.34 9.85 17.90
CA LEU A 81 3.60 9.43 16.52
C LEU A 81 3.31 7.94 16.33
N LYS A 82 3.90 7.07 17.16
CA LYS A 82 3.70 5.61 17.07
C LYS A 82 2.23 5.22 17.20
N LYS A 83 1.53 5.84 18.16
CA LYS A 83 0.09 5.60 18.35
C LYS A 83 -0.67 5.92 17.07
N ARG A 84 -0.44 7.11 16.51
CA ARG A 84 -1.15 7.55 15.30
C ARG A 84 -0.81 6.71 14.07
N THR A 85 0.45 6.29 13.94
CA THR A 85 0.89 5.35 12.90
C THR A 85 0.17 4.00 13.01
N ASN A 86 0.09 3.44 14.21
CA ASN A 86 -0.58 2.16 14.45
C ASN A 86 -2.10 2.24 14.20
N GLU A 87 -2.74 3.37 14.49
CA GLU A 87 -4.16 3.59 14.17
C GLU A 87 -4.42 3.50 12.66
N VAL A 88 -3.57 4.11 11.83
CA VAL A 88 -3.69 4.06 10.37
C VAL A 88 -3.43 2.65 9.85
N GLU A 89 -2.40 1.97 10.35
CA GLU A 89 -2.13 0.58 9.95
C GLU A 89 -3.25 -0.37 10.33
N ALA A 90 -3.87 -0.18 11.49
CA ALA A 90 -5.01 -0.99 11.90
C ALA A 90 -6.20 -0.84 10.94
N GLU A 91 -6.44 0.37 10.41
CA GLU A 91 -7.46 0.56 9.36
C GLU A 91 -7.08 -0.13 8.05
N ILE A 92 -5.80 -0.11 7.67
CA ILE A 92 -5.33 -0.83 6.48
C ILE A 92 -5.43 -2.36 6.67
N ASP A 93 -5.06 -2.88 7.85
CA ASP A 93 -5.12 -4.32 8.13
C ASP A 93 -6.55 -4.85 8.22
N LYS A 94 -7.51 -4.05 8.72
CA LYS A 94 -8.94 -4.39 8.64
C LYS A 94 -9.36 -4.58 7.19
N LEU A 95 -8.98 -3.65 6.30
CA LEU A 95 -9.34 -3.73 4.89
C LEU A 95 -8.64 -4.88 4.17
N LYS A 96 -7.35 -5.14 4.46
CA LYS A 96 -6.63 -6.32 3.97
C LYS A 96 -7.31 -7.62 4.43
N THR A 97 -7.81 -7.67 5.66
CA THR A 97 -8.53 -8.83 6.18
C THR A 97 -9.82 -9.05 5.40
N LEU A 98 -10.63 -8.01 5.20
CA LEU A 98 -11.85 -8.09 4.38
C LEU A 98 -11.56 -8.55 2.94
N LEU A 99 -10.50 -8.04 2.32
CA LEU A 99 -10.09 -8.49 0.99
C LEU A 99 -9.68 -9.97 0.98
N MET A 100 -9.00 -10.46 2.02
CA MET A 100 -8.61 -11.86 2.10
C MET A 100 -9.80 -12.79 2.36
N THR A 101 -10.76 -12.37 3.21
CA THR A 101 -11.91 -13.21 3.57
C THR A 101 -13.00 -13.16 2.50
N ASP A 102 -13.41 -11.96 2.10
CA ASP A 102 -14.63 -11.77 1.31
C ASP A 102 -14.32 -11.85 -0.18
N ALA A 103 -13.33 -11.07 -0.64
CA ALA A 103 -12.92 -11.10 -2.05
C ALA A 103 -12.03 -12.30 -2.37
N GLY A 104 -11.20 -12.70 -1.42
CA GLY A 104 -10.24 -13.78 -1.58
C GLY A 104 -10.76 -15.19 -1.28
N GLY A 105 -11.99 -15.34 -0.80
CA GLY A 105 -12.55 -16.64 -0.41
C GLY A 105 -11.85 -17.28 0.80
N GLY A 106 -11.18 -16.48 1.62
CA GLY A 106 -10.35 -16.93 2.73
C GLY A 106 -8.94 -17.36 2.32
N LEU A 107 -8.21 -17.92 3.28
CA LEU A 107 -6.82 -18.32 3.10
C LEU A 107 -6.71 -19.80 2.70
N ASP A 108 -5.85 -20.06 1.71
CA ASP A 108 -5.36 -21.39 1.41
C ASP A 108 -4.45 -21.88 2.55
N PRO A 109 -4.67 -23.10 3.08
CA PRO A 109 -3.96 -23.58 4.27
C PRO A 109 -2.46 -23.81 4.05
N GLN A 110 -2.04 -24.11 2.83
CA GLN A 110 -0.63 -24.41 2.49
C GLN A 110 0.14 -23.12 2.20
N THR A 111 -0.40 -22.28 1.32
CA THR A 111 0.29 -21.10 0.79
C THR A 111 0.06 -19.84 1.63
N LYS A 112 -0.98 -19.84 2.49
CA LYS A 112 -1.47 -18.65 3.22
C LYS A 112 -1.84 -17.48 2.31
N MET A 113 -2.19 -17.76 1.06
CA MET A 113 -2.67 -16.79 0.08
C MET A 113 -4.19 -16.88 -0.09
N PRO A 114 -4.86 -15.85 -0.64
CA PRO A 114 -6.27 -15.93 -1.02
C PRO A 114 -6.55 -17.14 -1.92
N LYS A 115 -7.66 -17.85 -1.65
CA LYS A 115 -8.13 -18.98 -2.48
C LYS A 115 -8.63 -18.52 -3.85
N ASP A 116 -9.23 -17.34 -3.92
CA ASP A 116 -9.67 -16.69 -5.15
C ASP A 116 -8.87 -15.39 -5.38
N PRO A 117 -7.60 -15.50 -5.82
CA PRO A 117 -6.72 -14.34 -5.94
C PRO A 117 -7.07 -13.40 -7.10
N GLN A 118 -8.02 -13.76 -7.97
CA GLN A 118 -8.35 -13.04 -9.21
C GLN A 118 -9.74 -12.40 -9.20
N ASN A 119 -10.45 -12.41 -8.08
CA ASN A 119 -11.81 -11.89 -7.96
C ASN A 119 -11.88 -10.35 -8.02
N THR A 120 -11.91 -9.79 -9.23
CA THR A 120 -11.96 -8.33 -9.42
C THR A 120 -13.30 -7.74 -9.02
N ALA A 121 -14.42 -8.43 -9.26
CA ALA A 121 -15.76 -7.95 -8.94
C ALA A 121 -15.96 -7.74 -7.44
N LYS A 122 -15.51 -8.69 -6.60
CA LYS A 122 -15.63 -8.56 -5.15
C LYS A 122 -14.62 -7.57 -4.57
N VAL A 123 -13.43 -7.43 -5.19
CA VAL A 123 -12.51 -6.34 -4.87
C VAL A 123 -13.17 -4.99 -5.12
N GLU A 124 -13.85 -4.81 -6.25
CA GLU A 124 -14.55 -3.58 -6.59
C GLU A 124 -15.57 -3.23 -5.50
N GLU A 125 -16.43 -4.18 -5.14
CA GLU A 125 -17.44 -4.01 -4.09
C GLU A 125 -16.82 -3.59 -2.74
N VAL A 126 -15.84 -4.37 -2.25
CA VAL A 126 -15.19 -4.13 -0.95
C VAL A 126 -14.46 -2.79 -0.97
N MET A 127 -13.70 -2.49 -2.03
CA MET A 127 -12.90 -1.28 -2.09
C MET A 127 -13.75 -0.04 -2.28
N LYS A 128 -14.81 -0.05 -3.09
CA LYS A 128 -15.72 1.11 -3.21
C LYS A 128 -16.35 1.48 -1.87
N ALA A 129 -16.79 0.48 -1.10
CA ALA A 129 -17.39 0.70 0.22
C ALA A 129 -16.39 1.30 1.24
N ASN A 130 -15.11 0.93 1.16
CA ASN A 130 -14.12 1.26 2.19
C ASN A 130 -13.14 2.38 1.80
N THR A 131 -13.05 2.75 0.52
CA THR A 131 -12.11 3.76 0.02
C THR A 131 -12.25 5.12 0.70
N PRO A 132 -13.47 5.66 0.94
CA PRO A 132 -13.59 6.95 1.64
C PRO A 132 -12.94 6.94 3.03
N LYS A 133 -13.05 5.83 3.76
CA LYS A 133 -12.45 5.66 5.09
C LYS A 133 -10.93 5.55 5.01
N LEU A 134 -10.42 4.78 4.04
CA LEU A 134 -8.99 4.63 3.80
C LEU A 134 -8.36 5.99 3.43
N ILE A 135 -8.97 6.72 2.50
CA ILE A 135 -8.56 8.07 2.10
C ILE A 135 -8.47 8.98 3.32
N LYS A 136 -9.52 9.01 4.15
CA LYS A 136 -9.53 9.82 5.35
C LYS A 136 -8.39 9.46 6.30
N ALA A 137 -8.15 8.17 6.55
CA ALA A 137 -7.08 7.74 7.44
C ALA A 137 -5.69 8.16 6.95
N LEU A 138 -5.41 8.01 5.65
CA LEU A 138 -4.14 8.36 5.03
C LEU A 138 -3.92 9.88 4.97
N ASP A 139 -4.92 10.65 4.55
CA ASP A 139 -4.81 12.11 4.45
C ASP A 139 -4.70 12.76 5.84
N ASP A 140 -5.51 12.30 6.80
CA ASP A 140 -5.44 12.79 8.18
C ASP A 140 -4.08 12.49 8.81
N TYR A 141 -3.42 11.40 8.43
CA TYR A 141 -2.07 11.06 8.88
C TYR A 141 -1.04 12.06 8.36
N VAL A 142 -1.02 12.30 7.05
CA VAL A 142 -0.11 13.29 6.45
C VAL A 142 -0.34 14.69 7.03
N LYS A 143 -1.61 15.09 7.19
CA LYS A 143 -1.99 16.34 7.84
C LYS A 143 -1.50 16.39 9.29
N PHE A 144 -1.71 15.33 10.06
CA PHE A 144 -1.21 15.21 11.43
C PHE A 144 0.31 15.43 11.49
N LEU A 145 1.08 14.79 10.60
CA LEU A 145 2.52 14.96 10.57
C LEU A 145 2.91 16.41 10.30
N SER A 146 2.29 17.02 9.28
CA SER A 146 2.57 18.41 8.87
C SER A 146 2.24 19.45 9.94
N ILE A 147 1.26 19.19 10.83
CA ILE A 147 0.85 20.12 11.88
C ILE A 147 1.64 19.87 13.17
N LYS A 148 1.73 18.60 13.59
CA LYS A 148 2.28 18.20 14.90
C LYS A 148 3.81 18.27 14.95
N TYR A 149 4.46 18.20 13.79
CA TYR A 149 5.93 18.20 13.66
C TYR A 149 6.44 19.32 12.74
N LYS A 150 5.65 20.39 12.56
CA LYS A 150 6.04 21.55 11.73
C LYS A 150 7.31 22.27 12.19
N ASP A 151 7.65 22.11 13.46
CA ASP A 151 8.85 22.67 14.10
C ASP A 151 10.11 21.85 13.79
N LEU A 152 9.94 20.62 13.31
CA LEU A 152 11.06 19.79 12.86
C LEU A 152 11.37 20.14 11.40
N ASP A 153 12.65 20.26 11.08
CA ASP A 153 13.14 20.38 9.72
C ASP A 153 12.94 19.06 8.96
N LEU A 154 11.70 18.79 8.55
CA LEU A 154 11.27 17.59 7.85
C LEU A 154 11.07 17.86 6.36
N PRO A 155 11.33 16.89 5.48
CA PRO A 155 10.92 17.00 4.09
C PRO A 155 9.39 17.13 4.02
N ARG A 156 8.89 17.78 2.97
CA ARG A 156 7.45 17.80 2.70
C ARG A 156 6.98 16.37 2.40
N PHE A 157 6.12 15.83 3.25
CA PHE A 157 5.49 14.55 3.00
C PHE A 157 4.57 14.64 1.78
N ALA A 158 4.79 13.77 0.81
CA ALA A 158 3.92 13.68 -0.36
C ALA A 158 2.51 13.24 0.09
N PRO A 159 1.45 13.80 -0.51
CA PRO A 159 0.10 13.31 -0.32
C PRO A 159 0.01 11.81 -0.60
N LEU A 160 -0.86 11.12 0.14
CA LEU A 160 -1.08 9.70 -0.07
C LEU A 160 -2.34 9.41 -0.90
N THR A 161 -3.25 10.40 -1.06
CA THR A 161 -4.46 10.22 -1.87
C THR A 161 -4.85 11.45 -2.70
N LYS A 162 -5.67 12.39 -2.19
CA LYS A 162 -6.41 13.41 -2.98
C LYS A 162 -5.54 14.42 -3.72
N ASP A 163 -4.39 14.78 -3.16
CA ASP A 163 -3.52 15.81 -3.74
C ASP A 163 -2.34 15.20 -4.54
N MET A 164 -2.40 13.90 -4.85
CA MET A 164 -1.45 13.27 -5.76
C MET A 164 -1.79 13.56 -7.22
N MET A 165 -0.75 13.64 -8.06
CA MET A 165 -0.90 13.75 -9.50
C MET A 165 -1.07 12.35 -10.11
N TYR A 166 -2.28 12.03 -10.55
CA TYR A 166 -2.58 10.78 -11.26
C TYR A 166 -2.56 10.95 -12.77
N PRO A 167 -2.11 9.93 -13.53
CA PRO A 167 -2.28 9.92 -14.98
C PRO A 167 -3.75 10.06 -15.38
N LYS A 168 -4.01 10.77 -16.49
CA LYS A 168 -5.34 10.84 -17.13
C LYS A 168 -6.49 11.31 -16.20
N LYS A 169 -6.20 12.08 -15.15
CA LYS A 169 -7.18 12.56 -14.14
C LYS A 169 -7.93 11.42 -13.42
N MET A 170 -7.32 10.25 -13.31
CA MET A 170 -7.86 9.15 -12.50
C MET A 170 -7.99 9.56 -11.02
N SER A 171 -9.00 9.03 -10.35
CA SER A 171 -9.12 9.09 -8.90
C SER A 171 -8.14 8.14 -8.22
N PHE A 172 -7.92 8.34 -6.91
CA PHE A 172 -7.17 7.39 -6.06
C PHE A 172 -7.71 5.97 -6.19
N TYR A 173 -9.04 5.81 -6.21
CA TYR A 173 -9.66 4.50 -6.38
C TYR A 173 -9.29 3.87 -7.72
N GLU A 174 -9.51 4.58 -8.82
CA GLU A 174 -9.27 4.06 -10.17
C GLU A 174 -7.81 3.69 -10.39
N MET A 175 -6.88 4.52 -9.88
CA MET A 175 -5.45 4.26 -10.03
C MET A 175 -4.98 2.97 -9.32
N PHE A 176 -5.48 2.72 -8.11
CA PHE A 176 -4.93 1.67 -7.25
C PHE A 176 -5.80 0.41 -7.14
N TYR A 177 -7.09 0.53 -7.42
CA TYR A 177 -8.09 -0.51 -7.14
C TYR A 177 -9.10 -0.73 -8.28
N GLY A 178 -9.12 0.13 -9.29
CA GLY A 178 -9.93 -0.09 -10.49
C GLY A 178 -9.50 -1.38 -11.19
N ASP A 179 -10.44 -2.30 -11.38
CA ASP A 179 -10.21 -3.63 -11.97
C ASP A 179 -9.12 -4.49 -11.30
N ALA A 180 -8.71 -4.13 -10.08
CA ALA A 180 -7.62 -4.81 -9.39
C ALA A 180 -8.02 -6.21 -8.95
N THR A 181 -7.10 -7.16 -9.09
CA THR A 181 -7.22 -8.48 -8.46
C THR A 181 -7.01 -8.38 -6.95
N VAL A 182 -7.39 -9.42 -6.20
CA VAL A 182 -7.22 -9.45 -4.74
C VAL A 182 -5.75 -9.23 -4.35
N ILE A 183 -4.83 -9.83 -5.10
CA ILE A 183 -3.39 -9.71 -4.84
C ILE A 183 -2.88 -8.30 -5.11
N GLU A 184 -3.35 -7.65 -6.17
CA GLU A 184 -2.96 -6.27 -6.50
C GLU A 184 -3.49 -5.28 -5.46
N ALA A 185 -4.76 -5.40 -5.06
CA ALA A 185 -5.33 -4.56 -4.02
C ALA A 185 -4.59 -4.72 -2.68
N LEU A 186 -4.27 -5.97 -2.28
CA LEU A 186 -3.46 -6.25 -1.09
C LEU A 186 -2.04 -5.68 -1.20
N SER A 187 -1.44 -5.72 -2.39
CA SER A 187 -0.12 -5.15 -2.64
C SER A 187 -0.14 -3.63 -2.50
N SER A 188 -1.11 -2.96 -3.12
CA SER A 188 -1.32 -1.51 -3.00
C SER A 188 -1.49 -1.10 -1.54
N LEU A 189 -2.34 -1.79 -0.76
CA LEU A 189 -2.51 -1.51 0.67
C LEU A 189 -1.20 -1.70 1.47
N THR A 190 -0.42 -2.73 1.15
CA THR A 190 0.86 -3.00 1.82
C THR A 190 1.90 -1.92 1.50
N VAL A 191 1.93 -1.41 0.25
CA VAL A 191 2.78 -0.27 -0.13
C VAL A 191 2.40 1.00 0.65
N HIS A 192 1.10 1.24 0.87
CA HIS A 192 0.66 2.36 1.71
C HIS A 192 1.12 2.21 3.17
N GLN A 193 1.07 0.99 3.74
CA GLN A 193 1.62 0.71 5.08
C GLN A 193 3.12 1.02 5.15
N LEU A 194 3.90 0.54 4.18
CA LEU A 194 5.33 0.82 4.10
C LEU A 194 5.61 2.32 3.98
N THR A 195 4.81 3.04 3.22
CA THR A 195 4.95 4.50 3.07
C THR A 195 4.64 5.24 4.37
N VAL A 196 3.60 4.83 5.09
CA VAL A 196 3.27 5.35 6.42
C VAL A 196 4.41 5.10 7.41
N ARG A 197 5.02 3.90 7.39
CA ARG A 197 6.19 3.57 8.21
C ARG A 197 7.44 4.37 7.83
N ARG A 198 7.65 4.62 6.54
CA ARG A 198 8.73 5.51 6.09
C ARG A 198 8.55 6.92 6.65
N TYR A 199 7.34 7.47 6.59
CA TYR A 199 7.05 8.79 7.18
C TYR A 199 7.25 8.81 8.71
N GLU A 200 6.83 7.77 9.42
CA GLU A 200 7.14 7.61 10.85
C GLU A 200 8.66 7.66 11.10
N ALA A 201 9.43 6.94 10.29
CA ALA A 201 10.88 6.86 10.43
C ALA A 201 11.57 8.22 10.24
N GLU A 202 11.16 9.01 9.24
CA GLU A 202 11.67 10.37 9.01
C GLU A 202 11.45 11.29 10.23
N VAL A 203 10.27 11.21 10.85
CA VAL A 203 9.96 12.00 12.05
C VAL A 203 10.76 11.50 13.25
N LEU A 204 10.83 10.19 13.48
CA LEU A 204 11.61 9.62 14.58
C LEU A 204 13.10 9.99 14.49
N LYS A 205 13.66 10.01 13.28
CA LYS A 205 15.04 10.47 13.04
C LYS A 205 15.24 11.89 13.54
N LYS A 206 14.33 12.81 13.21
CA LYS A 206 14.39 14.22 13.65
C LYS A 206 14.09 14.42 15.14
N LEU A 207 13.43 13.47 15.80
CA LEU A 207 13.26 13.44 17.26
C LEU A 207 14.51 12.90 18.00
N GLY A 208 15.55 12.49 17.28
CA GLY A 208 16.79 11.99 17.86
C GLY A 208 16.74 10.50 18.21
N ALA A 209 15.87 9.71 17.56
CA ALA A 209 15.80 8.27 17.76
C ALA A 209 16.86 7.47 16.97
N GLY A 210 17.78 8.15 16.25
CA GLY A 210 18.80 7.54 15.41
C GLY A 210 18.37 7.36 13.95
N ASP A 211 19.29 6.89 13.10
CA ASP A 211 18.97 6.58 11.70
C ASP A 211 18.29 5.21 11.59
N LEU A 212 17.17 5.18 10.88
CA LEU A 212 16.33 3.99 10.72
C LEU A 212 16.43 3.39 9.32
N SER A 213 17.24 3.98 8.43
CA SER A 213 17.45 3.49 7.07
C SER A 213 18.41 2.30 6.95
N VAL A 214 18.87 1.73 8.07
CA VAL A 214 19.90 0.68 8.12
C VAL A 214 19.30 -0.74 8.28
N TYR A 215 17.99 -0.90 8.09
CA TYR A 215 17.29 -2.19 8.19
C TYR A 215 16.34 -2.44 7.03
#